data_AF-A0A5M6DI97-F1
#
_entry.id   AF-A0A5M6DI97-F1
#
_cell.length_a   1.000
_cell.length_b   1.000
_cell.length_c   1.000
_cell.angle_alpha   90.00
_cell.angle_beta   90.00
_cell.angle_gamma   90.00
#
_symmetry.space_group_name_H-M   'P 1'
#
loop_
_entity.id
_entity.type
_entity.pdbx_description
1 polymer ?
#
loop_
_entity_poly.entity_id
_entity_poly.type
_entity_poly.pdbx_seq_one_letter_code
_entity_poly.pdbx_strand_id
1 'polypeptide(L)'
;MPKKTCTGIEFIGGPFDGHVEALVRSPEELPELLVTHVNQNVFRLFEGADPVSCRCPTSVVFYRRQQTDDGWVFRFGGAVAPRELK
;
A
#
# COMPACT_ATOMS: atom_id res chain seq x y z
N MET A 1 -4.43 -19.69 -26.44
CA MET A 1 -4.85 -19.12 -25.14
C MET A 1 -4.18 -17.76 -25.01
N PRO A 2 -4.90 -16.63 -24.93
CA PRO A 2 -4.26 -15.33 -24.79
C PRO A 2 -3.56 -15.24 -23.43
N LYS A 3 -2.28 -14.89 -23.44
CA LYS A 3 -1.49 -14.62 -22.23
C LYS A 3 -2.11 -13.41 -21.54
N LYS A 4 -2.59 -13.58 -20.31
CA LYS A 4 -2.94 -12.44 -19.44
C LYS A 4 -1.69 -11.59 -19.27
N THR A 5 -1.66 -10.43 -19.91
CA THR A 5 -0.73 -9.36 -19.57
C THR A 5 -1.13 -8.89 -18.16
N CYS A 6 -0.42 -9.38 -17.15
CA CYS A 6 -0.51 -8.80 -15.81
C CYS A 6 0.15 -7.42 -15.86
N THR A 7 -0.61 -6.41 -16.27
CA THR A 7 -0.28 -5.00 -16.04
C THR A 7 -0.58 -4.73 -14.56
N GLY A 8 0.47 -4.49 -13.77
CA GLY A 8 0.32 -4.16 -12.35
C GLY A 8 -0.25 -2.76 -12.14
N ILE A 9 -0.61 -2.44 -10.90
CA ILE A 9 -0.94 -1.08 -10.46
C ILE A 9 0.19 -0.52 -9.60
N GLU A 10 0.66 0.67 -9.93
CA GLU A 10 1.71 1.36 -9.19
C GLU A 10 1.13 2.19 -8.04
N PHE A 11 1.84 2.20 -6.92
CA PHE A 11 1.58 3.06 -5.77
C PHE A 11 2.46 4.30 -5.83
N ILE A 12 1.84 5.48 -5.78
CA ILE A 12 2.54 6.76 -5.86
C ILE A 12 2.42 7.52 -4.53
N GLY A 13 3.55 7.82 -3.92
CA GLY A 13 3.72 8.49 -2.64
C GLY A 13 3.50 7.58 -1.42
N GLY A 14 3.85 8.10 -0.24
CA GLY A 14 3.63 7.39 1.02
C GLY A 14 4.55 6.17 1.23
N PRO A 15 4.23 5.29 2.19
CA PRO A 15 5.11 4.19 2.57
C PRO A 15 5.31 3.08 1.52
N PHE A 16 4.49 3.07 0.46
CA PHE A 16 4.57 2.08 -0.62
C PHE A 16 4.92 2.74 -1.96
N ASP A 17 5.53 3.93 -1.96
CA ASP A 17 5.91 4.63 -3.19
C ASP A 17 6.81 3.76 -4.09
N GLY A 18 6.47 3.70 -5.38
CA GLY A 18 7.15 2.89 -6.40
C GLY A 18 6.84 1.38 -6.32
N HIS A 19 6.01 0.94 -5.38
CA HIS A 19 5.55 -0.44 -5.31
C HIS A 19 4.56 -0.75 -6.44
N VAL A 20 4.64 -1.96 -7.01
CA VAL A 20 3.76 -2.40 -8.10
C VAL A 20 3.07 -3.70 -7.69
N GLU A 21 1.74 -3.67 -7.62
CA GLU A 21 0.94 -4.86 -7.31
C GLU A 21 0.43 -5.53 -8.58
N ALA A 22 0.62 -6.85 -8.66
CA ALA A 22 0.12 -7.64 -9.78
C ALA A 22 -1.41 -7.75 -9.71
N LEU A 23 -2.08 -7.43 -10.81
CA LEU A 23 -3.53 -7.44 -10.85
C LEU A 23 -4.10 -8.80 -11.30
N VAL A 24 -5.06 -9.31 -10.53
CA VAL A 24 -5.88 -10.49 -10.86
C VAL A 24 -7.21 -10.13 -11.53
N ARG A 25 -7.52 -8.84 -11.61
CA ARG A 25 -8.74 -8.20 -12.14
C ARG A 25 -8.35 -6.94 -12.93
N SER A 26 -9.25 -6.37 -13.72
CA SER A 26 -8.92 -5.11 -14.39
C SER A 26 -8.80 -3.99 -13.36
N PRO A 27 -7.96 -2.95 -13.60
CA PRO A 27 -7.80 -1.87 -12.64
C PRO A 27 -9.11 -1.19 -12.27
N GLU A 28 -10.09 -1.09 -13.17
CA GLU A 28 -11.41 -0.47 -13.00
C GLU A 28 -12.32 -1.24 -12.03
N GLU A 29 -12.09 -2.54 -11.87
CA GLU A 29 -12.82 -3.42 -10.94
C GLU A 29 -12.28 -3.32 -9.50
N LEU A 30 -11.13 -2.67 -9.29
CA LEU A 30 -10.57 -2.45 -7.95
C LEU A 30 -11.40 -1.43 -7.14
N PRO A 31 -11.26 -1.41 -5.81
CA PRO A 31 -11.83 -0.33 -5.00
C PRO A 31 -11.21 1.03 -5.37
N GLU A 32 -12.04 2.09 -5.33
CA GLU A 32 -11.55 3.47 -5.48
C GLU A 32 -10.66 3.89 -4.31
N LEU A 33 -10.97 3.41 -3.10
CA LEU A 33 -10.18 3.66 -1.89
C LEU A 33 -9.59 2.35 -1.39
N LEU A 34 -8.26 2.32 -1.26
CA LEU A 34 -7.53 1.22 -0.65
C LEU A 34 -7.01 1.67 0.72
N VAL A 35 -7.24 0.84 1.74
CA VAL A 35 -6.75 1.05 3.10
C VAL A 35 -5.82 -0.10 3.43
N THR A 36 -4.60 0.20 3.85
CA THR A 36 -3.59 -0.80 4.20
C THR A 36 -2.91 -0.49 5.51
N HIS A 37 -2.57 -1.55 6.24
CA HIS A 37 -1.86 -1.46 7.50
C HIS A 37 -0.36 -1.40 7.22
N VAL A 38 0.29 -0.33 7.69
CA VAL A 38 1.74 -0.29 7.74
C VAL A 38 2.15 -0.90 9.07
N ASN A 39 2.81 -2.04 8.97
CA ASN A 39 3.44 -2.70 10.09
C ASN A 39 4.95 -2.47 9.97
N GLN A 40 5.64 -2.34 11.12
CA GLN A 40 7.08 -2.13 11.31
C GLN A 40 7.49 -0.69 11.66
N ASN A 41 8.22 -0.60 12.78
CA ASN A 41 9.14 0.49 13.08
C ASN A 41 10.54 -0.07 12.86
N VAL A 42 11.16 0.25 11.71
CA VAL A 42 12.48 -0.28 11.32
C VAL A 42 13.56 0.00 12.37
N PHE A 43 13.41 1.05 13.19
CA PHE A 43 14.33 1.37 14.28
C PHE A 43 14.35 0.31 15.39
N ARG A 44 13.23 -0.39 15.66
CA ARG A 44 13.19 -1.47 16.68
C ARG A 44 13.91 -2.75 16.24
N LEU A 45 14.05 -2.99 14.94
CA LEU A 45 14.81 -4.13 14.41
C LEU A 45 16.32 -3.96 14.62
N PHE A 46 16.81 -2.71 14.71
CA PHE A 46 18.21 -2.43 15.01
C PHE A 46 18.57 -2.62 16.50
N GLU A 47 17.59 -2.69 17.41
CA GLU A 47 17.80 -2.86 18.85
C GLU A 47 17.79 -4.34 19.31
N GLY A 48 17.90 -5.31 18.39
CA GLY A 48 18.05 -6.72 18.74
C GLY A 48 16.79 -7.40 19.27
N ALA A 49 15.60 -6.84 19.00
CA ALA A 49 14.33 -7.45 19.37
C ALA A 49 13.95 -8.63 18.44
N ASP A 50 13.49 -9.72 19.06
CA ASP A 50 13.07 -10.97 18.42
C ASP A 50 12.01 -10.72 17.29
N PRO A 51 12.24 -11.16 16.03
CA PRO A 51 11.43 -10.78 14.86
C PRO A 51 9.93 -11.10 14.92
N VAL A 52 9.48 -11.86 15.92
CA VAL A 52 8.14 -12.45 15.96
C VAL A 52 7.11 -11.56 16.67
N SER A 53 7.51 -10.55 17.45
CA SER A 53 6.64 -9.95 18.48
C SER A 53 6.00 -8.58 18.18
N CYS A 54 6.19 -7.97 17.00
CA CYS A 54 5.58 -6.65 16.74
C CYS A 54 4.87 -6.57 15.38
N ARG A 55 3.68 -7.20 15.30
CA ARG A 55 2.71 -7.03 14.20
C ARG A 55 1.63 -6.00 14.52
N CYS A 56 1.86 -5.09 15.48
CA CYS A 56 0.91 -4.00 15.70
C CYS A 56 1.05 -2.99 14.56
N PRO A 57 -0.05 -2.63 13.86
CA PRO A 57 -0.02 -1.55 12.89
C PRO A 57 0.48 -0.27 13.55
N THR A 58 1.51 0.34 12.96
CA THR A 58 2.03 1.64 13.42
C THR A 58 1.25 2.79 12.81
N SER A 59 0.66 2.56 11.64
CA SER A 59 -0.25 3.47 10.97
C SER A 59 -1.15 2.72 10.01
N VAL A 60 -2.32 3.31 9.75
CA VAL A 60 -3.17 2.98 8.63
C VAL A 60 -2.92 4.01 7.54
N VAL A 61 -2.69 3.56 6.31
CA VAL A 61 -2.53 4.45 5.16
C VAL A 61 -3.65 4.22 4.16
N PHE A 62 -4.02 5.29 3.48
CA PHE A 62 -5.07 5.28 2.49
C PHE A 62 -4.56 5.75 1.13
N TYR A 63 -4.93 5.03 0.09
CA TYR A 63 -4.61 5.33 -1.30
C TYR A 63 -5.91 5.46 -2.09
N ARG A 64 -5.95 6.40 -3.03
CA ARG A 64 -7.04 6.54 -3.98
C ARG A 64 -6.62 6.09 -5.36
N ARG A 65 -7.45 5.29 -5.99
CA ARG A 65 -7.27 4.88 -7.37
C ARG A 65 -7.49 6.09 -8.28
N GLN A 66 -6.55 6.34 -9.18
CA GLN A 66 -6.58 7.45 -10.10
C GLN A 66 -6.20 6.97 -11.51
N GLN A 67 -6.91 7.47 -12.52
CA GLN A 67 -6.55 7.27 -13.92
C GLN A 67 -5.55 8.35 -14.35
N THR A 68 -4.55 7.96 -15.11
CA THR A 68 -3.49 8.79 -15.70
C THR A 68 -3.36 8.46 -17.19
N ASP A 69 -2.56 9.23 -17.92
CA ASP A 69 -2.30 8.99 -19.35
C ASP A 69 -1.60 7.64 -19.59
N ASP A 70 -0.80 7.17 -18.61
CA ASP A 70 -0.04 5.92 -18.68
C ASP A 70 -0.79 4.70 -18.08
N GLY A 71 -2.00 4.92 -17.54
CA GLY A 71 -2.83 3.87 -16.95
C GLY A 71 -3.35 4.21 -15.56
N TRP A 72 -3.62 3.19 -14.75
CA TRP A 72 -4.19 3.34 -13.41
C TRP A 72 -3.11 3.26 -12.32
N VAL A 73 -3.25 4.09 -11.30
CA VAL A 73 -2.33 4.16 -10.15
C VAL A 73 -3.12 4.26 -8.85
N PHE A 74 -2.50 3.88 -7.74
CA PHE A 74 -2.96 4.19 -6.39
C PHE A 74 -2.15 5.34 -5.83
N ARG A 75 -2.76 6.53 -5.73
CA ARG A 75 -2.10 7.72 -5.20
C ARG A 75 -2.33 7.85 -3.70
N PHE A 76 -1.26 8.11 -2.96
CA PHE A 76 -1.31 8.30 -1.52
C PHE A 76 -2.25 9.45 -1.15
N GLY A 77 -3.22 9.15 -0.28
CA GLY A 77 -4.13 10.15 0.28
C GLY A 77 -3.71 10.62 1.67
N GLY A 78 -3.01 9.78 2.44
CA GLY A 78 -2.56 10.12 3.79
C GLY A 78 -2.36 8.89 4.68
N ALA A 79 -1.96 9.17 5.92
CA ALA A 79 -1.70 8.19 6.95
C ALA A 79 -2.32 8.66 8.27
N VAL A 80 -2.77 7.71 9.09
CA VAL A 80 -3.23 7.94 10.45
C VAL A 80 -2.55 6.94 11.36
N ALA A 81 -1.82 7.43 12.36
CA ALA A 81 -1.27 6.59 13.40
C ALA A 81 -2.35 6.28 14.46
N PRO A 82 -2.35 5.10 15.12
CA PRO A 82 -3.30 4.80 16.18
C PRO A 82 -3.34 5.84 17.30
N ARG A 83 -2.21 6.50 17.58
CA ARG A 83 -2.11 7.60 18.57
C ARG A 83 -2.83 8.89 18.18
N GLU A 84 -3.22 9.04 16.91
CA GLU A 84 -3.90 10.22 16.36
C GLU A 84 -5.42 10.05 16.35
N LEU A 85 -5.90 8.81 16.54
CA LEU A 85 -7.31 8.51 16.76
C LEU A 85 -7.62 8.79 18.24
N LYS A 86 -8.13 9.98 18.53
CA LYS A 86 -8.62 10.38 19.86
C LYS A 86 -10.06 9.95 20.07
#